data_AF-A0A562ENX9-F1
#
_entry.id   AF-A0A562ENX9-F1
#
_cell.length_a   1.000
_cell.length_b   1.000
_cell.length_c   1.000
_cell.angle_alpha   90.00
_cell.angle_beta   90.00
_cell.angle_gamma   90.00
#
_symmetry.space_group_name_H-M   'P 1'
#
loop_
_entity.id
_entity.type
_entity.pdbx_description
1 polymer ?
#
loop_
_entity_poly.entity_id
_entity_poly.type
_entity_poly.pdbx_seq_one_letter_code
_entity_poly.pdbx_strand_id
1 'polypeptide(L)'
;MHLDVAASATRVADALKYQDAEIRPTGDDRTEVDLAVESWQWLVLALAALDADVRMRADPEIVRACAVFADRLRAAAQDVVVPSEDGAR
;
A
#
# COMPACT_ATOMS: atom_id res chain seq x y z
N MET A 1 10.82 -9.48 0.85
CA MET A 1 10.43 -8.29 0.06
C MET A 1 10.87 -7.06 0.84
N HIS A 2 11.48 -6.06 0.18
CA HIS A 2 12.01 -4.88 0.84
C HIS A 2 11.18 -3.63 0.50
N LEU A 3 10.86 -2.83 1.51
CA LEU A 3 10.11 -1.58 1.41
C LEU A 3 10.91 -0.41 1.97
N ASP A 4 10.75 0.74 1.32
CA ASP A 4 11.08 2.05 1.86
C ASP A 4 9.78 2.85 1.97
N VAL A 5 9.42 3.22 3.19
CA VAL A 5 8.11 3.75 3.56
C VAL A 5 8.26 5.14 4.15
N ALA A 6 7.50 6.10 3.61
CA ALA A 6 7.43 7.48 4.11
C ALA A 6 6.51 7.61 5.33
N ALA A 7 6.80 6.83 6.37
CA ALA A 7 6.11 6.90 7.66
C ALA A 7 7.05 6.50 8.81
N SER A 8 6.73 6.97 10.02
CA SER A 8 7.46 6.61 11.24
C SER A 8 7.35 5.12 11.55
N ALA A 9 8.37 4.57 12.21
CA ALA A 9 8.42 3.14 12.54
C ALA A 9 7.22 2.68 13.40
N THR A 10 6.67 3.55 14.24
CA THR A 10 5.47 3.24 15.05
C THR A 10 4.23 3.02 14.18
N ARG A 11 3.98 3.88 13.18
CA ARG A 11 2.85 3.71 12.26
C ARG A 11 3.01 2.47 11.41
N VAL A 12 4.23 2.23 10.92
CA VAL A 12 4.58 1.05 10.13
C VAL A 12 4.37 -0.23 10.94
N ALA A 13 4.81 -0.26 12.20
CA ALA A 13 4.64 -1.41 13.09
C ALA A 13 3.16 -1.71 13.37
N ASP A 14 2.31 -0.70 13.58
CA ASP A 14 0.88 -0.94 13.78
C ASP A 14 0.20 -1.48 12.52
N ALA A 15 0.54 -0.95 11.34
CA ALA A 15 0.00 -1.42 10.06
C ALA A 15 0.44 -2.85 9.72
N LEU A 16 1.67 -3.23 10.09
CA LEU A 16 2.27 -4.53 9.77
C LEU A 16 2.26 -5.53 10.94
N LYS A 17 1.53 -5.27 12.03
CA LYS A 17 1.57 -6.09 13.26
C LYS A 17 1.21 -7.57 13.11
N TYR A 18 0.55 -7.94 12.01
CA TYR A 18 0.18 -9.33 11.68
C TYR A 18 1.06 -9.93 10.58
N GLN A 19 2.08 -9.20 10.15
CA GLN A 19 3.05 -9.64 9.14
C GLN A 19 4.37 -9.96 9.83
N ASP A 20 5.11 -10.90 9.26
CA ASP A 20 6.50 -11.14 9.63
C ASP A 20 7.37 -10.06 8.96
N ALA A 21 7.72 -9.04 9.75
CA ALA A 21 8.36 -7.82 9.29
C ALA A 21 9.53 -7.41 10.19
N GLU A 22 10.70 -7.26 9.60
CA GLU A 22 11.83 -6.56 10.22
C GLU A 22 11.73 -5.07 9.90
N ILE A 23 11.57 -4.24 10.93
CA ILE A 23 11.33 -2.80 10.79
C ILE A 23 12.57 -2.03 11.26
N ARG A 24 13.11 -1.17 10.41
CA ARG A 24 14.31 -0.36 10.69
C ARG A 24 14.04 1.12 10.40
N PRO A 25 13.91 1.98 11.43
CA PRO A 25 13.77 3.42 11.21
C PRO A 25 15.05 3.98 10.56
N THR A 26 14.87 4.80 9.52
CA THR A 26 15.97 5.51 8.83
C THR A 26 15.86 7.03 8.99
N GLY A 27 14.79 7.51 9.62
CA GLY A 27 14.55 8.88 10.07
C GLY A 27 13.23 8.96 10.84
N ASP A 28 12.82 10.17 11.24
CA ASP A 28 11.61 10.37 12.04
C ASP A 28 10.33 9.91 11.30
N ASP A 29 10.24 10.16 9.99
CA ASP A 29 9.11 9.79 9.12
C ASP A 29 9.54 8.89 7.95
N ARG A 30 10.57 8.06 8.16
CA ARG A 30 11.04 7.13 7.14
C ARG A 30 11.50 5.82 7.74
N THR A 31 11.06 4.72 7.13
CA THR A 31 11.27 3.38 7.66
C THR A 31 11.57 2.42 6.53
N GLU A 32 12.63 1.62 6.70
CA GLU A 32 12.87 0.45 5.88
C GLU A 32 12.20 -0.77 6.51
N VAL A 33 11.64 -1.63 5.67
CA VAL A 33 11.00 -2.87 6.11
C VAL A 33 11.43 -4.03 5.23
N ASP A 34 11.88 -5.13 5.84
CA ASP A 34 11.95 -6.42 5.17
C ASP A 34 10.79 -7.29 5.62
N LEU A 35 9.96 -7.72 4.66
CA LEU A 35 8.77 -8.53 4.88
C LEU A 35 8.93 -9.92 4.26
N ALA A 36 8.53 -10.95 5.00
CA ALA A 36 8.14 -12.23 4.44
C ALA A 36 6.67 -12.14 4.01
N VAL A 37 6.44 -12.01 2.70
CA VAL A 37 5.08 -11.90 2.14
C VAL A 37 4.72 -13.21 1.47
N GLU A 38 3.70 -13.90 1.99
CA GLU A 38 3.14 -15.10 1.36
C GLU A 38 2.24 -14.75 0.16
N SER A 39 1.60 -13.57 0.19
CA SER A 39 0.65 -13.12 -0.84
C SER A 39 0.58 -11.59 -0.89
N TRP A 40 0.63 -11.02 -2.10
CA TRP A 40 0.64 -9.57 -2.33
C TRP A 40 -0.66 -8.88 -1.90
N GLN A 41 -1.79 -9.60 -1.89
CA GLN A 41 -3.10 -9.06 -1.55
C GLN A 41 -3.16 -8.56 -0.11
N TRP A 42 -2.58 -9.31 0.83
CA TRP A 42 -2.51 -8.92 2.24
C TRP A 42 -1.65 -7.69 2.47
N LEU A 43 -0.57 -7.57 1.70
CA LEU A 43 0.28 -6.40 1.72
C LEU A 43 -0.50 -5.15 1.29
N VAL A 44 -1.21 -5.19 0.16
CA VAL A 44 -1.93 -4.03 -0.38
C VAL A 44 -2.94 -3.47 0.64
N LEU A 45 -3.63 -4.33 1.38
CA LEU A 45 -4.56 -3.90 2.42
C LEU A 45 -3.84 -3.13 3.54
N ALA A 46 -2.71 -3.64 4.02
CA ALA A 46 -1.92 -2.98 5.05
C ALA A 46 -1.34 -1.64 4.57
N LEU A 47 -0.86 -1.58 3.32
CA LEU A 47 -0.33 -0.35 2.73
C LEU A 47 -1.42 0.71 2.52
N ALA A 48 -2.62 0.31 2.10
CA ALA A 48 -3.77 1.20 1.97
C ALA A 48 -4.20 1.79 3.32
N ALA A 49 -4.16 0.98 4.39
CA ALA A 49 -4.46 1.46 5.74
C ALA A 49 -3.37 2.39 6.31
N LEU A 50 -2.10 2.17 5.94
CA LEU A 50 -0.98 2.99 6.38
C LEU A 50 -1.05 4.42 5.83
N ASP A 51 -1.59 4.58 4.62
CA ASP A 51 -1.76 5.84 3.90
C ASP A 51 -0.45 6.64 3.82
N ALA A 52 0.56 6.00 3.23
CA ALA A 52 1.90 6.56 3.06
C ALA A 52 2.49 6.15 1.70
N ASP A 53 3.42 6.96 1.19
CA ASP A 53 4.19 6.61 0.00
C ASP A 53 5.12 5.44 0.30
N VAL A 54 5.17 4.47 -0.62
CA VAL A 54 5.96 3.25 -0.48
C VAL A 54 6.73 2.98 -1.77
N ARG A 55 8.02 2.65 -1.63
CA ARG A 55 8.84 2.07 -2.70
C ARG A 55 9.09 0.60 -2.43
N MET A 56 8.86 -0.24 -3.43
CA MET A 56 8.96 -1.69 -3.33
C MET A 56 10.17 -2.22 -4.10
N ARG A 57 10.97 -3.08 -3.46
CA ARG A 57 11.94 -3.97 -4.10
C ARG A 57 11.57 -5.41 -3.76
N ALA A 58 10.99 -6.13 -4.71
CA ALA A 58 10.45 -7.47 -4.51
C ALA A 58 10.65 -8.33 -5.77
N ASP A 59 10.14 -9.55 -5.74
CA ASP A 59 10.00 -10.38 -6.93
C ASP A 59 9.24 -9.60 -8.04
N PRO A 60 9.72 -9.59 -9.29
CA PRO A 60 9.05 -8.90 -10.40
C PRO A 60 7.58 -9.29 -10.60
N GLU A 61 7.19 -10.52 -10.28
CA GLU A 61 5.80 -10.97 -10.36
C GLU A 61 4.90 -10.23 -9.36
N ILE A 62 5.37 -10.08 -8.10
CA ILE A 62 4.67 -9.34 -7.05
C ILE A 62 4.52 -7.87 -7.45
N VAL A 63 5.62 -7.24 -7.90
CA VAL A 63 5.59 -5.84 -8.35
C VAL A 63 4.60 -5.65 -9.50
N ARG A 64 4.59 -6.58 -10.47
CA ARG A 64 3.66 -6.56 -11.59
C ARG A 64 2.21 -6.73 -11.16
N ALA A 65 1.92 -7.64 -10.23
CA ALA A 65 0.57 -7.85 -9.71
C ALA A 65 0.02 -6.59 -9.02
N CYS A 66 0.82 -5.96 -8.16
CA CYS A 66 0.47 -4.70 -7.51
C CYS A 66 0.20 -3.58 -8.53
N ALA A 67 1.06 -3.45 -9.55
CA ALA A 67 0.90 -2.43 -10.60
C ALA A 67 -0.40 -2.61 -11.40
N VAL A 68 -0.70 -3.83 -11.83
CA VAL A 68 -1.95 -4.15 -12.54
C VAL A 68 -3.18 -3.85 -11.69
N PHE A 69 -3.13 -4.17 -10.38
CA PHE A 69 -4.22 -3.83 -9.47
C PHE A 69 -4.39 -2.31 -9.31
N ALA A 70 -3.30 -1.58 -9.11
CA ALA A 70 -3.32 -0.13 -8.98
C ALA A 70 -3.92 0.56 -10.22
N ASP A 71 -3.56 0.10 -11.43
CA ASP A 71 -4.13 0.63 -12.67
C ASP A 71 -5.64 0.38 -12.79
N ARG A 72 -6.12 -0.81 -12.43
CA ARG A 72 -7.56 -1.13 -12.41
C ARG A 72 -8.30 -0.28 -11.39
N LEU A 73 -7.73 -0.11 -10.19
CA LEU A 73 -8.32 0.71 -9.14
C LEU A 73 -8.40 2.19 -9.56
N ARG A 74 -7.32 2.71 -10.19
CA ARG A 74 -7.28 4.06 -10.73
C ARG A 74 -8.34 4.27 -11.83
N ALA A 75 -8.48 3.33 -12.76
CA ALA A 75 -9.50 3.40 -13.81
C ALA A 75 -10.91 3.42 -13.20
N ALA A 76 -11.19 2.52 -12.25
CA ALA A 76 -12.48 2.47 -11.58
C ALA A 76 -12.83 3.77 -10.84
N ALA A 77 -11.83 4.44 -10.22
CA ALA A 77 -12.03 5.72 -9.54
C ALA A 77 -12.28 6.89 -10.50
N GLN A 78 -11.86 6.79 -11.77
CA GLN A 78 -12.05 7.80 -12.80
C GLN A 78 -13.39 7.63 -13.55
N ASP A 79 -13.90 6.40 -13.63
CA ASP A 79 -15.17 6.06 -14.29
C ASP A 79 -16.41 6.28 -13.39
N VAL A 80 -16.24 6.82 -12.18
CA VAL A 80 -17.38 7.20 -11.33
C VAL A 80 -18.07 8.42 -11.92
N VAL A 81 -19.07 8.15 -12.78
CA VAL A 81 -20.17 9.07 -13.04
C VAL A 81 -20.92 9.24 -11.73
N VAL A 82 -20.65 10.33 -11.00
CA VAL A 82 -21.49 10.75 -9.88
C VAL A 82 -22.88 11.03 -10.48
N PRO A 83 -23.95 10.30 -10.11
CA PRO A 83 -25.29 10.65 -10.56
C PRO A 83 -25.57 12.05 -10.02
N SER A 84 -25.73 13.03 -10.91
CA SER A 84 -26.20 14.35 -10.53
C SER A 84 -27.57 14.18 -9.88
N GLU A 85 -27.76 14.68 -8.66
CA GLU A 85 -29.07 14.74 -7.98
C GLU A 85 -30.03 15.76 -8.66
N ASP A 86 -29.91 15.98 -9.97
CA ASP A 86 -30.79 16.85 -10.75
C ASP A 86 -31.95 16.04 -11.36
N GLY A 87 -32.71 15.39 -10.48
CA GLY A 87 -33.92 14.64 -10.83
C GLY A 87 -35.11 14.91 -9.92
N ALA A 88 -35.02 15.90 -9.02
CA ALA A 88 -36.11 16.31 -8.13
C ALA A 88 -36.48 17.78 -8.37
N ARG A 89 -37.14 18.06 -9.50
CA ARG A 89 -38.03 19.21 -9.65
C ARG A 89 -39.27 18.81 -10.43
#